data_AF-A0A2S7I6D7-F1
#
_entry.id   AF-A0A2S7I6D7-F1
#
_cell.length_a   1.000
_cell.length_b   1.000
_cell.length_c   1.000
_cell.angle_alpha   90.00
_cell.angle_beta   90.00
_cell.angle_gamma   90.00
#
_symmetry.space_group_name_H-M   'P 1'
#
loop_
_entity.id
_entity.type
_entity.pdbx_description
1 polymer ?
#
loop_
_entity_poly.entity_id
_entity_poly.type
_entity_poly.pdbx_seq_one_letter_code
_entity_poly.pdbx_strand_id
1 'polypeptide(L)'
;MLKIFFFLLFFCGINAQQVESLKTLKTKHDSIETQLKLKYQEEIKGKSESEISKIYFQNLLSRSKNNRERLDHYFSAVQTFLENQKLIDPSPEGAQQEIPDKTANYSQGFPALYKEVHDFIKNRYQDRLDDYFSKSAKIHFIVQNDHSLYIEKVEGTEKEFNDLALLAFLLTSGKWESAFQRGMNVKSKFVLPVKFVVEE
;
A
#
# COMPACT_ATOMS: atom_id res chain seq x y z
N MET A 1 12.98 -2.01 -47.82
CA MET A 1 11.85 -1.99 -46.86
C MET A 1 12.41 -2.11 -45.45
N LEU A 2 12.55 -0.98 -44.75
CA LEU A 2 13.13 -0.90 -43.41
C LEU A 2 12.02 -1.18 -42.38
N LYS A 3 12.12 -2.31 -41.67
CA LYS A 3 11.21 -2.64 -40.56
C LYS A 3 11.59 -1.81 -39.34
N ILE A 4 10.80 -0.79 -39.04
CA ILE A 4 10.90 -0.01 -37.80
C ILE A 4 10.44 -0.92 -36.65
N PHE A 5 11.38 -1.31 -35.79
CA PHE A 5 11.08 -1.94 -34.50
C PHE A 5 10.52 -0.85 -33.58
N PHE A 6 9.21 -0.92 -33.31
CA PHE A 6 8.57 -0.11 -32.28
C PHE A 6 9.00 -0.64 -30.91
N PHE A 7 10.09 -0.08 -30.36
CA PHE A 7 10.40 -0.23 -28.94
C PHE A 7 9.46 0.73 -28.18
N LEU A 8 8.29 0.24 -27.80
CA LEU A 8 7.47 0.87 -26.75
C LEU A 8 8.28 0.78 -25.45
N LEU A 9 9.14 1.76 -25.22
CA LEU A 9 9.70 2.01 -23.90
C LEU A 9 8.52 2.40 -23.01
N PHE A 10 7.98 1.43 -22.26
CA PHE A 10 7.21 1.70 -21.07
C PHE A 10 8.14 2.46 -20.11
N PHE A 11 8.11 3.80 -20.18
CA PHE A 11 8.60 4.65 -19.11
C PHE A 11 7.63 4.50 -17.92
N CYS A 12 7.67 3.34 -17.26
CA CYS A 12 7.14 3.26 -15.92
C CYS A 12 8.00 4.18 -15.07
N GLY A 13 7.43 5.31 -14.63
CA GLY A 13 8.11 6.21 -13.71
C GLY A 13 8.64 5.43 -12.50
N ILE A 14 9.79 5.86 -11.98
CA ILE A 14 10.48 5.21 -10.85
C ILE A 14 9.53 4.95 -9.67
N ASN A 15 8.59 5.88 -9.42
CA ASN A 15 7.56 5.76 -8.39
C ASN A 15 6.59 4.59 -8.64
N ALA A 16 6.18 4.35 -9.89
CA ALA A 16 5.30 3.22 -10.23
C ALA A 16 6.01 1.88 -10.04
N GLN A 17 7.29 1.81 -10.38
CA GLN A 17 8.12 0.61 -10.16
C GLN A 17 8.30 0.29 -8.67
N GLN A 18 8.45 1.31 -7.82
CA GLN A 18 8.58 1.14 -6.36
C GLN A 18 7.28 0.71 -5.68
N VAL A 19 6.14 1.24 -6.11
CA VAL A 19 4.84 0.74 -5.64
C VAL A 19 4.62 -0.71 -6.06
N GLU A 20 5.09 -1.10 -7.25
CA GLU A 20 4.97 -2.48 -7.72
C GLU A 20 5.88 -3.45 -6.94
N SER A 21 7.08 -3.01 -6.52
CA SER A 21 7.95 -3.82 -5.66
C SER A 21 7.32 -4.06 -4.28
N LEU A 22 6.65 -3.05 -3.70
CA LEU A 22 5.84 -3.16 -2.48
C LEU A 22 4.70 -4.18 -2.65
N LYS A 23 3.97 -4.13 -3.77
CA LYS A 23 2.89 -5.08 -4.08
C LYS A 23 3.41 -6.51 -4.25
N THR A 24 4.58 -6.68 -4.88
CA THR A 24 5.24 -7.99 -5.02
C THR A 24 5.62 -8.57 -3.66
N LEU A 25 6.20 -7.74 -2.78
CA LEU A 25 6.53 -8.13 -1.42
C LEU A 25 5.27 -8.54 -0.63
N LYS A 26 4.16 -7.84 -0.84
CA LYS A 26 2.87 -8.20 -0.24
C LYS A 26 2.40 -9.58 -0.68
N THR A 27 2.38 -9.83 -1.98
CA THR A 27 1.99 -11.13 -2.54
C THR A 27 2.85 -12.27 -1.99
N LYS A 28 4.16 -12.04 -1.82
CA LYS A 28 5.07 -13.04 -1.23
C LYS A 28 4.64 -13.43 0.20
N HIS A 29 4.43 -12.44 1.07
CA HIS A 29 4.09 -12.75 2.47
C HIS A 29 2.66 -13.28 2.65
N ASP A 30 1.71 -12.85 1.82
CA ASP A 30 0.35 -13.39 1.81
C ASP A 30 0.33 -14.86 1.36
N SER A 31 1.20 -15.22 0.40
CA SER A 31 1.41 -16.61 -0.02
C SER A 31 1.98 -17.47 1.13
N ILE A 32 2.98 -16.96 1.86
CA ILE A 32 3.54 -17.66 3.03
C ILE A 32 2.46 -17.87 4.10
N GLU A 33 1.67 -16.85 4.41
CA GLU A 33 0.57 -16.95 5.38
C GLU A 33 -0.47 -18.00 4.96
N THR A 34 -0.80 -18.05 3.67
CA THR A 34 -1.71 -19.06 3.11
C THR A 34 -1.13 -20.46 3.23
N GLN A 35 0.15 -20.65 2.92
CA GLN A 35 0.83 -21.94 3.05
C GLN A 35 0.89 -22.41 4.51
N LEU A 36 1.15 -21.51 5.46
CA LEU A 36 1.14 -21.84 6.90
C LEU A 36 -0.24 -22.31 7.36
N LYS A 37 -1.32 -21.63 6.92
CA LYS A 37 -2.69 -22.04 7.22
C LYS A 37 -3.03 -23.42 6.67
N LEU A 38 -2.70 -23.68 5.41
CA LEU A 38 -2.92 -24.98 4.76
C LEU A 38 -2.12 -26.09 5.44
N LYS A 39 -0.84 -25.84 5.73
CA LYS A 39 0.03 -26.78 6.44
C LYS A 39 -0.57 -27.17 7.80
N TYR A 40 -1.02 -26.18 8.57
CA TYR A 40 -1.69 -26.43 9.85
C TYR A 40 -2.93 -27.31 9.70
N GLN A 41 -3.80 -26.99 8.73
CA GLN A 41 -5.03 -27.76 8.47
C GLN A 41 -4.75 -29.20 8.08
N GLU A 42 -3.68 -29.48 7.34
CA GLU A 42 -3.27 -30.84 7.00
C GLU A 42 -2.64 -31.57 8.19
N GLU A 43 -1.76 -30.91 8.95
CA GLU A 43 -1.03 -31.54 10.06
C GLU A 43 -1.94 -31.99 11.22
N ILE A 44 -3.08 -31.31 11.44
CA ILE A 44 -4.02 -31.68 12.51
C ILE A 44 -4.95 -32.84 12.15
N LYS A 45 -5.03 -33.27 10.89
CA LYS A 45 -5.95 -34.34 10.48
C LYS A 45 -5.59 -35.66 11.14
N GLY A 46 -6.57 -36.27 11.82
CA GLY A 46 -6.40 -37.56 12.50
C GLY A 46 -5.44 -37.53 13.69
N LYS A 47 -5.12 -36.33 14.23
CA LYS A 47 -4.26 -36.16 15.41
C LYS A 47 -5.08 -36.14 16.70
N SER A 48 -4.45 -36.58 17.78
CA SER A 48 -5.00 -36.42 19.13
C SER A 48 -4.97 -34.96 19.58
N GLU A 49 -5.79 -34.59 20.57
CA GLU A 49 -5.86 -33.21 21.09
C GLU A 49 -4.52 -32.68 21.62
N SER A 50 -3.71 -33.55 22.23
CA SER A 50 -2.38 -33.19 22.74
C SER A 50 -1.38 -32.89 21.61
N GLU A 51 -1.43 -33.67 20.52
CA GLU A 51 -0.66 -33.41 19.31
C GLU A 51 -1.12 -32.13 18.62
N ILE A 52 -2.44 -31.92 18.49
CA ILE A 52 -3.03 -30.70 17.90
C ILE A 52 -2.56 -29.47 18.66
N SER A 53 -2.52 -29.51 20.00
CA SER A 53 -2.03 -28.40 20.83
C SER A 53 -0.58 -28.06 20.50
N LYS A 54 0.31 -29.06 20.41
CA LYS A 54 1.71 -28.85 20.04
C LYS A 54 1.85 -28.26 18.63
N ILE A 55 1.10 -28.78 17.67
CA ILE A 55 1.08 -28.31 16.28
C ILE A 55 0.58 -26.85 16.21
N TYR A 56 -0.46 -26.52 16.97
CA TYR A 56 -0.99 -25.17 17.09
C TYR A 56 0.08 -24.18 17.56
N PHE A 57 0.82 -24.49 18.63
CA PHE A 57 1.89 -23.61 19.12
C PHE A 57 3.00 -23.40 18.08
N GLN A 58 3.41 -24.45 17.35
CA GLN A 58 4.42 -24.31 16.29
C GLN A 58 3.93 -23.46 15.11
N ASN A 59 2.66 -23.63 14.72
CA ASN A 59 2.04 -22.81 13.69
C ASN A 59 1.95 -21.35 14.13
N LEU A 60 1.56 -21.08 15.38
CA LEU A 60 1.50 -19.74 15.95
C LEU A 60 2.87 -19.05 15.92
N LEU A 61 3.93 -19.74 16.34
CA LEU A 61 5.31 -19.24 16.27
C LEU A 61 5.73 -18.93 14.83
N SER A 62 5.40 -19.81 13.88
CA SER A 62 5.73 -19.63 12.46
C SER A 62 5.02 -18.42 11.85
N ARG A 63 3.73 -18.26 12.14
CA ARG A 63 2.93 -17.10 11.70
C ARG A 63 3.43 -15.80 12.32
N SER A 64 3.75 -15.83 13.61
CA SER A 64 4.34 -14.68 14.32
C SER A 64 5.68 -14.25 13.71
N LYS A 65 6.55 -15.22 13.38
CA LYS A 65 7.82 -14.97 12.68
C LYS A 65 7.59 -14.34 11.30
N ASN A 66 6.73 -14.92 10.47
CA ASN A 66 6.41 -14.38 9.15
C ASN A 66 5.86 -12.94 9.25
N ASN A 67 5.00 -12.68 10.24
CA ASN A 67 4.44 -11.34 10.45
C ASN A 67 5.52 -10.31 10.82
N ARG A 68 6.50 -10.69 11.65
CA ARG A 68 7.64 -9.82 12.00
C ARG A 68 8.47 -9.50 10.76
N GLU A 69 8.94 -10.52 10.04
CA GLU A 69 9.76 -10.34 8.83
C GLU A 69 9.03 -9.53 7.77
N ARG A 70 7.72 -9.75 7.61
CA ARG A 70 6.85 -8.98 6.72
C ARG A 70 6.90 -7.49 7.04
N LEU A 71 6.78 -7.12 8.31
CA LEU A 71 6.81 -5.72 8.73
C LEU A 71 8.18 -5.09 8.51
N ASP A 72 9.25 -5.80 8.84
CA ASP A 72 10.61 -5.31 8.63
C ASP A 72 10.85 -5.02 7.14
N HIS A 73 10.46 -5.94 6.25
CA HIS A 73 10.57 -5.73 4.81
C HIS A 73 9.69 -4.58 4.32
N TYR A 74 8.44 -4.49 4.79
CA TYR A 74 7.54 -3.42 4.39
C TYR A 74 8.04 -2.04 4.81
N PHE A 75 8.49 -1.89 6.05
CA PHE A 75 9.00 -0.61 6.54
C PHE A 75 10.30 -0.23 5.84
N SER A 76 11.19 -1.20 5.56
CA SER A 76 12.36 -0.96 4.72
C SER A 76 11.98 -0.48 3.32
N ALA A 77 10.94 -1.07 2.72
CA ALA A 77 10.50 -0.71 1.37
C ALA A 77 9.79 0.65 1.34
N VAL A 78 9.01 1.01 2.37
CA VAL A 78 8.44 2.35 2.55
C VAL A 78 9.54 3.39 2.68
N GLN A 79 10.57 3.12 3.50
CA GLN A 79 11.71 4.02 3.65
C GLN A 79 12.43 4.22 2.31
N THR A 80 12.67 3.12 1.58
CA THR A 80 13.29 3.16 0.25
C THR A 80 12.44 3.96 -0.74
N PHE A 81 11.12 3.82 -0.71
CA PHE A 81 10.20 4.62 -1.53
C PHE A 81 10.35 6.11 -1.21
N LEU A 82 10.34 6.48 0.08
CA LEU A 82 10.44 7.88 0.53
C LEU A 82 11.80 8.52 0.20
N GLU A 83 12.88 7.75 0.18
CA GLU A 83 14.22 8.24 -0.16
C GLU A 83 14.41 8.45 -1.66
N ASN A 84 13.68 7.69 -2.49
CA ASN A 84 13.89 7.66 -3.93
C ASN A 84 12.77 8.35 -4.73
N GLN A 85 11.66 8.74 -4.09
CA GLN A 85 10.62 9.54 -4.73
C GLN A 85 11.17 10.87 -5.24
N LYS A 86 10.64 11.34 -6.37
CA LYS A 86 11.05 12.61 -6.97
C LYS A 86 9.83 13.42 -7.39
N LEU A 87 9.87 14.71 -7.07
CA LEU A 87 8.96 15.67 -7.67
C LEU A 87 9.31 15.81 -9.15
N ILE A 88 8.31 15.62 -9.99
CA ILE A 88 8.44 15.75 -11.45
C ILE A 88 8.29 17.22 -11.81
N ASP A 89 9.18 17.71 -12.66
CA ASP A 89 9.10 19.08 -13.16
C ASP A 89 7.82 19.31 -13.97
N PRO A 90 7.31 20.55 -14.04
CA PRO A 90 6.19 20.86 -14.92
C PRO A 90 6.48 20.40 -16.35
N SER A 91 5.58 19.61 -16.96
CA SER A 91 5.73 19.26 -18.38
C SER A 91 5.56 20.53 -19.23
N PRO A 92 6.47 20.81 -20.17
CA PRO A 92 6.34 21.94 -21.10
C PRO A 92 5.34 21.68 -22.23
N GLU A 93 4.68 20.51 -22.26
CA GLU A 93 3.68 20.18 -23.28
C GLU A 93 2.48 21.13 -23.19
N GLY A 94 2.38 22.01 -24.20
CA GLY A 94 1.28 22.96 -24.35
C GLY A 94 -0.08 22.27 -24.40
N ALA A 95 -1.12 23.02 -24.03
CA ALA A 95 -2.51 22.58 -23.94
C ALA A 95 -2.88 21.66 -25.11
N GLN A 96 -3.05 20.37 -24.83
CA GLN A 96 -3.70 19.45 -25.75
C GLN A 96 -5.19 19.82 -25.76
N GLN A 97 -5.76 19.93 -26.97
CA GLN A 97 -7.14 20.34 -27.28
C GLN A 97 -8.16 20.13 -26.15
N GLU A 98 -8.93 21.16 -25.81
CA GLU A 98 -10.10 21.22 -24.90
C GLU A 98 -10.42 19.96 -24.09
N ILE A 99 -9.46 19.47 -23.29
CA ILE A 99 -9.74 18.42 -22.29
C ILE A 99 -10.55 19.12 -21.20
N PRO A 100 -11.77 18.64 -20.87
CA PRO A 100 -12.57 19.24 -19.84
C PRO A 100 -11.85 19.18 -18.49
N ASP A 101 -12.07 20.21 -17.68
CA ASP A 101 -11.53 20.26 -16.33
C ASP A 101 -11.96 19.00 -15.55
N LYS A 102 -10.97 18.31 -14.98
CA LYS A 102 -11.13 17.07 -14.23
C LYS A 102 -10.26 17.11 -12.99
N THR A 103 -10.83 16.79 -11.84
CA THR A 103 -10.05 16.64 -10.60
C THR A 103 -9.29 15.32 -10.60
N ALA A 104 -8.12 15.29 -9.96
CA ALA A 104 -7.40 14.05 -9.72
C ALA A 104 -8.30 13.08 -8.94
N ASN A 105 -8.22 11.80 -9.28
CA ASN A 105 -9.09 10.78 -8.71
C ASN A 105 -8.31 9.52 -8.36
N TYR A 106 -8.95 8.69 -7.55
CA TYR A 106 -8.57 7.31 -7.35
C TYR A 106 -9.52 6.44 -8.16
N SER A 107 -9.00 5.49 -8.95
CA SER A 107 -9.78 4.76 -9.96
C SER A 107 -10.96 3.96 -9.39
N GLN A 108 -10.88 3.57 -8.11
CA GLN A 108 -11.96 2.86 -7.39
C GLN A 108 -12.80 3.78 -6.50
N GLY A 109 -12.51 5.08 -6.50
CA GLY A 109 -13.16 6.09 -5.65
C GLY A 109 -12.61 6.15 -4.22
N PHE A 110 -12.75 7.31 -3.60
CA PHE A 110 -12.30 7.55 -2.22
C PHE A 110 -12.89 6.58 -1.19
N PRO A 111 -14.20 6.19 -1.23
CA PRO A 111 -14.73 5.21 -0.28
C PRO A 111 -13.99 3.87 -0.30
N ALA A 112 -13.61 3.38 -1.49
CA ALA A 112 -12.82 2.15 -1.63
C ALA A 112 -11.41 2.34 -1.06
N LEU A 113 -10.75 3.47 -1.37
CA LEU A 113 -9.44 3.82 -0.81
C LEU A 113 -9.44 3.78 0.72
N TYR A 114 -10.40 4.46 1.37
CA TYR A 114 -10.52 4.48 2.83
C TYR A 114 -10.75 3.08 3.39
N LYS A 115 -11.60 2.28 2.73
CA LYS A 115 -11.90 0.91 3.15
C LYS A 115 -10.66 0.01 3.06
N GLU A 116 -9.92 0.05 1.96
CA GLU A 116 -8.70 -0.76 1.77
C GLU A 116 -7.64 -0.44 2.83
N VAL A 117 -7.41 0.86 3.08
CA VAL A 117 -6.48 1.32 4.11
C VAL A 117 -6.93 0.84 5.50
N HIS A 118 -8.21 1.03 5.81
CA HIS A 118 -8.77 0.63 7.10
C HIS A 118 -8.71 -0.89 7.31
N ASP A 119 -9.10 -1.69 6.31
CA ASP A 119 -9.09 -3.16 6.39
C ASP A 119 -7.68 -3.71 6.55
N PHE A 120 -6.70 -3.11 5.85
CA PHE A 120 -5.29 -3.47 6.02
C PHE A 120 -4.82 -3.27 7.47
N ILE A 121 -5.15 -2.12 8.06
CA ILE A 121 -4.81 -1.80 9.45
C ILE A 121 -5.58 -2.70 10.43
N LYS A 122 -6.88 -2.92 10.20
CA LYS A 122 -7.72 -3.79 11.05
C LYS A 122 -7.16 -5.20 11.12
N ASN A 123 -6.83 -5.80 9.97
CA ASN A 123 -6.25 -7.15 9.90
C ASN A 123 -4.91 -7.23 10.66
N ARG A 124 -4.18 -6.12 10.81
CA ARG A 124 -2.94 -6.08 11.60
C ARG A 124 -3.21 -6.11 13.11
N TYR A 125 -4.33 -5.57 13.55
CA TYR A 125 -4.72 -5.53 14.96
C TYR A 125 -5.67 -6.66 15.37
N GLN A 126 -6.10 -7.51 14.44
CA GLN A 126 -7.06 -8.60 14.69
C GLN A 126 -6.69 -9.55 15.84
N ASP A 127 -5.38 -9.74 16.08
CA ASP A 127 -4.85 -10.67 17.10
C ASP A 127 -4.42 -9.94 18.39
N ARG A 128 -4.62 -8.61 18.47
CA ARG A 128 -4.40 -7.86 19.71
C ARG A 128 -5.66 -7.93 20.56
N LEU A 129 -5.51 -8.52 21.75
CA LEU A 129 -6.54 -8.62 22.79
C LEU A 129 -6.44 -7.47 23.81
N ASP A 130 -5.52 -6.54 23.59
CA ASP A 130 -5.16 -5.50 24.55
C ASP A 130 -6.07 -4.26 24.39
N ASP A 131 -6.26 -3.57 25.52
CA ASP A 131 -7.09 -2.38 25.79
C ASP A 131 -7.41 -1.43 24.63
N TYR A 132 -8.60 -0.82 24.71
CA TYR A 132 -9.09 0.26 23.86
C TYR A 132 -8.02 1.26 23.48
N PHE A 133 -7.74 1.36 22.18
CA PHE A 133 -6.82 2.37 21.67
C PHE A 133 -7.36 3.03 20.41
N SER A 134 -7.07 4.31 20.30
CA SER A 134 -7.30 5.12 19.10
C SER A 134 -5.96 5.60 18.59
N LYS A 135 -5.66 5.29 17.33
CA LYS A 135 -4.46 5.78 16.63
C LYS A 135 -4.89 6.59 15.42
N SER A 136 -4.12 7.61 15.09
CA SER A 136 -4.40 8.47 13.94
C SER A 136 -3.14 8.98 13.27
N ALA A 137 -3.20 9.08 11.94
CA ALA A 137 -2.18 9.66 11.09
C ALA A 137 -2.84 10.51 9.99
N LYS A 138 -2.08 11.43 9.39
CA LYS A 138 -2.46 12.19 8.19
C LYS A 138 -1.36 12.06 7.16
N ILE A 139 -1.69 11.52 5.99
CA ILE A 139 -0.75 11.37 4.88
C ILE A 139 -0.94 12.56 3.96
N HIS A 140 0.08 13.39 3.83
CA HIS A 140 0.11 14.52 2.90
C HIS A 140 0.82 14.07 1.63
N PHE A 141 0.14 14.16 0.49
CA PHE A 141 0.67 13.66 -0.76
C PHE A 141 0.21 14.50 -1.95
N ILE A 142 0.95 14.34 -3.05
CA ILE A 142 0.68 14.98 -4.33
C ILE A 142 0.49 13.88 -5.36
N VAL A 143 -0.63 13.94 -6.09
CA VAL A 143 -0.80 13.22 -7.35
C VAL A 143 -0.11 14.05 -8.44
N GLN A 144 0.93 13.48 -9.02
CA GLN A 144 1.78 14.12 -10.02
C GLN A 144 1.17 14.01 -11.42
N ASN A 145 1.70 14.78 -12.37
CA ASN A 145 1.19 14.83 -13.75
C ASN A 145 1.29 13.48 -14.47
N ASP A 146 2.25 12.63 -14.10
CA ASP A 146 2.42 11.28 -14.66
C ASP A 146 1.59 10.22 -13.93
N HIS A 147 0.60 10.63 -13.13
CA HIS A 147 -0.23 9.77 -12.29
C HIS A 147 0.48 9.13 -11.10
N SER A 148 1.77 9.42 -10.89
CA SER A 148 2.51 8.92 -9.74
C SER A 148 2.19 9.72 -8.46
N LEU A 149 2.58 9.14 -7.32
CA LEU A 149 2.42 9.76 -6.01
C LEU A 149 3.76 10.30 -5.51
N TYR A 150 3.71 11.48 -4.91
CA TYR A 150 4.76 12.02 -4.05
C TYR A 150 4.22 12.22 -2.64
N ILE A 151 4.89 11.65 -1.65
CA ILE A 151 4.53 11.75 -0.23
C ILE A 151 5.34 12.89 0.37
N GLU A 152 4.65 13.99 0.71
CA GLU A 152 5.29 15.15 1.32
C GLU A 152 5.66 14.88 2.77
N LYS A 153 4.74 14.27 3.53
CA LYS A 153 4.94 13.89 4.94
C LYS A 153 3.82 13.00 5.44
N VAL A 154 4.08 12.33 6.55
CA VAL A 154 3.06 11.66 7.36
C VAL A 154 3.09 12.25 8.76
N GLU A 155 1.96 12.78 9.21
CA GLU A 155 1.81 13.39 10.54
C GLU A 155 1.04 12.47 11.48
N GLY A 156 1.53 12.30 12.69
CA GLY A 156 0.87 11.56 13.76
C GLY A 156 1.82 11.36 14.93
N THR A 157 1.30 11.04 16.11
CA THR A 157 2.08 10.96 17.35
C THR A 157 2.92 9.68 17.45
N GLU A 158 2.55 8.64 16.71
CA GLU A 158 3.18 7.33 16.79
C GLU A 158 3.83 6.93 15.46
N LYS A 159 5.17 6.86 15.45
CA LYS A 159 5.92 6.55 14.23
C LYS A 159 5.49 5.22 13.60
N GLU A 160 5.36 4.16 14.38
CA GLU A 160 4.97 2.84 13.87
C GLU A 160 3.58 2.86 13.20
N PHE A 161 2.63 3.61 13.77
CA PHE A 161 1.31 3.75 13.16
C PHE A 161 1.35 4.62 11.89
N ASN A 162 2.16 5.68 11.88
CA ASN A 162 2.35 6.52 10.70
C ASN A 162 2.93 5.70 9.53
N ASP A 163 3.95 4.89 9.80
CA ASP A 163 4.58 4.01 8.81
C ASP A 163 3.58 2.95 8.31
N LEU A 164 2.77 2.38 9.22
CA LEU A 164 1.71 1.42 8.88
C LEU A 164 0.61 2.05 8.02
N ALA A 165 0.18 3.26 8.34
CA ALA A 165 -0.83 4.00 7.58
C ALA A 165 -0.33 4.32 6.17
N LEU A 166 0.92 4.76 6.05
CA LEU A 166 1.55 5.00 4.74
C LEU A 166 1.67 3.72 3.93
N LEU A 167 2.12 2.63 4.55
CA LEU A 167 2.19 1.33 3.91
C LEU A 167 0.81 0.88 3.39
N ALA A 168 -0.22 0.98 4.22
CA ALA A 168 -1.59 0.61 3.86
C ALA A 168 -2.07 1.42 2.64
N PHE A 169 -1.77 2.72 2.61
CA PHE A 169 -2.09 3.61 1.50
C PHE A 169 -1.37 3.21 0.20
N LEU A 170 -0.05 2.97 0.26
CA LEU A 170 0.76 2.60 -0.90
C LEU A 170 0.39 1.21 -1.47
N LEU A 171 -0.14 0.32 -0.64
CA LEU A 171 -0.55 -1.03 -1.04
C LEU A 171 -1.98 -1.12 -1.60
N THR A 172 -2.70 0.00 -1.69
CA THR A 172 -4.04 0.02 -2.26
C THR A 172 -4.02 -0.39 -3.75
N SER A 173 -5.11 -0.99 -4.20
CA SER A 173 -5.17 -1.71 -5.48
C SER A 173 -5.49 -0.82 -6.68
N GLY A 174 -6.29 0.22 -6.48
CA GLY A 174 -6.59 1.23 -7.49
C GLY A 174 -5.39 2.09 -7.89
N LYS A 175 -5.58 2.81 -9.00
CA LYS A 175 -4.58 3.72 -9.57
C LYS A 175 -5.01 5.15 -9.32
N TRP A 176 -4.04 6.05 -9.22
CA TRP A 176 -4.31 7.48 -9.24
C TRP A 176 -4.38 7.97 -10.67
N GLU A 177 -5.27 8.92 -10.94
CA GLU A 177 -5.27 9.70 -12.17
C GLU A 177 -5.07 11.16 -11.81
N SER A 178 -4.31 11.88 -12.64
CA SER A 178 -3.97 13.27 -12.40
C SER A 178 -5.15 14.19 -12.76
N ALA A 179 -5.06 15.44 -12.33
CA ALA A 179 -6.05 16.45 -12.66
C ALA A 179 -5.74 17.06 -14.03
N PHE A 180 -6.79 17.52 -14.71
CA PHE A 180 -6.70 18.36 -15.89
C PHE A 180 -7.39 19.69 -15.59
N GLN A 181 -6.71 20.79 -15.88
CA GLN A 181 -7.25 22.14 -15.77
C GLN A 181 -6.83 22.94 -16.99
N ARG A 182 -7.81 23.54 -17.68
CA ARG A 182 -7.57 24.36 -18.89
C ARG A 182 -6.74 23.61 -19.95
N GLY A 183 -7.05 22.33 -20.16
CA GLY A 183 -6.31 21.47 -21.10
C GLY A 183 -4.88 21.10 -20.68
N MET A 184 -4.46 21.43 -19.45
CA MET A 184 -3.16 21.09 -18.90
C MET A 184 -3.28 20.05 -17.79
N ASN A 185 -2.36 19.09 -17.79
CA ASN A 185 -2.23 18.12 -16.71
C ASN A 185 -1.53 18.77 -15.50
N VAL A 186 -2.19 18.79 -14.34
CA VAL A 186 -1.74 19.54 -13.16
C VAL A 186 -1.62 18.64 -11.93
N LYS A 187 -0.66 18.99 -11.07
CA LYS A 187 -0.46 18.34 -9.77
C LYS A 187 -1.62 18.66 -8.85
N SER A 188 -2.04 17.67 -8.07
CA SER A 188 -3.10 17.84 -7.07
C SER A 188 -2.62 17.40 -5.70
N LYS A 189 -2.77 18.27 -4.71
CA LYS A 189 -2.38 18.01 -3.33
C LYS A 189 -3.57 17.49 -2.53
N PHE A 190 -3.32 16.45 -1.73
CA PHE A 190 -4.31 15.78 -0.92
C PHE A 190 -3.79 15.54 0.50
N VAL A 191 -4.74 15.38 1.42
CA VAL A 191 -4.48 14.90 2.78
C VAL A 191 -5.43 13.74 3.03
N LEU A 192 -4.88 12.55 3.28
CA LEU A 192 -5.66 11.37 3.67
C LEU A 192 -5.62 11.21 5.20
N PRO A 193 -6.72 11.50 5.91
CA PRO A 193 -6.82 11.18 7.33
C PRO A 193 -6.99 9.66 7.49
N VAL A 194 -6.16 9.06 8.33
CA VAL A 194 -6.24 7.64 8.70
C VAL A 194 -6.48 7.57 10.20
N LYS A 195 -7.63 7.03 10.60
CA LYS A 195 -7.97 6.80 12.00
C LYS A 195 -8.33 5.34 12.18
N PHE A 196 -7.79 4.74 13.23
CA PHE A 196 -8.11 3.39 13.63
C PHE A 196 -8.49 3.39 15.11
N VAL A 197 -9.65 2.81 15.41
CA VAL A 197 -10.20 2.70 16.76
C VAL A 197 -10.57 1.25 16.97
N VAL A 198 -10.12 0.68 18.08
CA VAL A 198 -10.66 -0.58 18.59
C VAL A 198 -11.74 -0.20 19.60
N GLU A 199 -12.99 -0.42 19.21
CA GLU A 199 -14.19 -0.17 20.03
C GLU A 199 -14.58 -1.44 20.80
N GLU A 200 -15.42 -1.28 21.84
CA GLU A 200 -16.02 -2.36 22.66
C GLU A 200 -16.75 -3.44 21.86
#